data_AF-S6HS43-F1
#
_entry.id   AF-S6HS43-F1
#
_cell.length_a   1.000
_cell.length_b   1.000
_cell.length_c   1.000
_cell.angle_alpha   90.00
_cell.angle_beta   90.00
_cell.angle_gamma   90.00
#
_symmetry.space_group_name_H-M   'P 1'
#
loop_
_entity.id
_entity.type
_entity.pdbx_description
1 polymer ?
#
loop_
_entity_poly.entity_id
_entity_poly.type
_entity_poly.pdbx_seq_one_letter_code
_entity_poly.pdbx_strand_id
1 'polypeptide(L)'
;MLPTIDHVIPVSRGGEDSETNWVCTSQLRNGSKSNWLLEELGWSLNDPGKLNDWDGMINWYISYLDDNPQYLSNKYIYAWYRVAILETTT
;
A
#
# COMPACT_ATOMS: atom_id res chain seq x y z
N MET A 1 -4.26 9.91 5.20
CA MET A 1 -2.95 9.24 5.41
C MET A 1 -2.68 8.35 4.23
N LEU A 2 -1.43 8.27 3.77
CA LEU A 2 -1.06 7.45 2.61
C LEU A 2 -0.64 6.04 3.05
N PRO A 3 -0.87 5.01 2.20
CA PRO A 3 -0.26 3.70 2.41
C PRO A 3 1.26 3.82 2.30
N THR A 4 1.97 3.02 3.09
CA THR A 4 3.43 2.93 3.10
C THR A 4 3.86 1.48 3.25
N ILE A 5 5.04 1.17 2.73
CA ILE A 5 5.74 -0.07 3.04
C ILE A 5 6.44 0.11 4.39
N ASP A 6 6.34 -0.91 5.24
CA ASP A 6 7.03 -1.01 6.53
C ASP A 6 7.67 -2.40 6.64
N HIS A 7 8.65 -2.54 7.52
CA HIS A 7 9.34 -3.79 7.77
C HIS A 7 8.79 -4.46 9.03
N VAL A 8 8.45 -5.76 8.96
CA VAL A 8 8.00 -6.53 10.13
C VAL A 8 9.09 -6.50 11.21
N ILE A 9 10.31 -6.91 10.84
CA ILE A 9 11.53 -6.72 11.62
C ILE A 9 12.23 -5.45 11.09
N PRO A 10 12.41 -4.40 11.90
CA PRO A 10 13.11 -3.20 11.46
C PRO A 10 14.51 -3.50 10.94
N VAL A 11 14.93 -2.83 9.86
CA VAL A 11 16.29 -2.97 9.30
C VAL A 11 17.37 -2.64 10.34
N SER A 12 17.11 -1.64 11.19
CA SER A 12 17.97 -1.27 12.34
C SER A 12 18.16 -2.38 13.37
N ARG A 13 17.31 -3.42 13.34
CA ARG A 13 17.36 -4.60 14.20
C ARG A 13 17.75 -5.87 13.44
N GLY A 14 18.31 -5.73 12.25
CA GLY A 14 18.77 -6.85 11.42
C GLY A 14 17.68 -7.49 10.56
N GLY A 15 16.52 -6.85 10.41
CA GLY A 15 15.54 -7.25 9.41
C GLY A 15 16.04 -7.02 7.99
N GLU A 16 15.68 -7.92 7.08
CA GLU A 16 16.07 -7.80 5.67
C GLU A 16 15.25 -6.73 4.96
N ASP A 17 15.88 -5.99 4.04
CA ASP A 17 15.18 -5.08 3.14
C ASP A 17 14.71 -5.83 1.88
N SER A 18 13.76 -6.74 2.08
CA SER A 18 13.19 -7.57 1.02
C SER A 18 11.69 -7.76 1.20
N GLU A 19 11.00 -8.16 0.13
CA GLU A 19 9.55 -8.39 0.13
C GLU A 19 9.10 -9.39 1.21
N THR A 20 9.96 -10.33 1.61
CA THR A 20 9.64 -11.30 2.67
C THR A 20 9.43 -10.66 4.05
N ASN A 21 9.95 -9.45 4.24
CA ASN A 21 9.85 -8.67 5.47
C ASN A 21 9.00 -7.40 5.30
N TRP A 22 8.50 -7.12 4.09
CA TRP A 22 7.71 -5.93 3.79
C TRP A 22 6.21 -6.16 4.01
N VAL A 23 5.55 -5.16 4.59
CA VAL A 23 4.11 -5.13 4.78
C VAL A 23 3.54 -3.77 4.42
N CYS A 24 2.29 -3.74 3.97
CA CYS A 24 1.55 -2.49 3.76
C CYS A 24 0.92 -2.04 5.08
N THR A 25 1.09 -0.77 5.42
CA THR A 25 0.42 -0.15 6.56
C THR A 25 0.20 1.34 6.31
N SER A 26 -0.58 2.00 7.15
CA SER A 26 -0.71 3.45 7.08
C SER A 26 0.57 4.15 7.57
N GLN A 27 0.90 5.30 6.98
CA GLN A 27 2.05 6.11 7.42
C GLN A 27 2.08 6.39 8.94
N LEU A 28 0.93 6.61 9.59
CA LEU A 28 0.88 6.82 11.04
C LEU A 28 1.27 5.57 11.82
N ARG A 29 0.74 4.40 11.44
CA ARG A 29 1.11 3.14 12.10
C ARG A 29 2.58 2.81 11.90
N ASN A 30 3.11 3.03 10.70
CA ASN A 30 4.55 2.90 10.43
C ASN A 30 5.37 3.82 11.35
N GLY A 31 5.02 5.12 11.38
CA GLY A 31 5.67 6.09 12.25
C GLY A 31 5.57 5.74 13.75
N SER A 32 4.43 5.22 14.20
CA SER A 32 4.23 4.74 15.56
C SER A 32 5.01 3.46 15.87
N LYS A 33 5.19 2.57 14.88
CA LYS A 33 6.00 1.35 15.04
C LYS A 33 7.48 1.68 15.18
N SER A 34 7.99 2.60 14.37
CA SER A 34 9.41 2.99 14.38
C SER A 34 10.31 1.74 14.36
N ASN A 35 11.24 1.61 15.30
CA ASN A 35 12.14 0.45 15.43
C ASN A 35 11.63 -0.63 16.40
N TRP A 36 10.36 -0.60 16.82
CA TRP A 36 9.79 -1.63 17.67
C TRP A 36 9.37 -2.87 16.83
N LEU A 37 9.46 -4.04 17.45
CA LEU A 37 8.83 -5.27 16.97
C LEU A 37 7.33 -5.23 17.25
N LEU A 38 6.55 -5.96 16.47
CA LEU A 38 5.10 -6.03 16.65
C LEU A 38 4.73 -6.55 18.06
N GLU A 39 5.44 -7.57 18.54
CA GLU A 39 5.26 -8.16 19.87
C GLU A 39 5.51 -7.18 21.03
N GLU A 40 6.48 -6.27 20.89
CA GLU A 40 6.78 -5.25 21.91
C GLU A 40 5.66 -4.20 22.02
N LEU A 41 4.89 -4.01 20.95
CA LEU A 41 3.73 -3.13 20.90
C LEU A 41 2.41 -3.85 21.23
N GLY A 42 2.44 -5.18 21.41
CA GLY A 42 1.23 -6.01 21.48
C GLY A 42 0.41 -5.98 20.19
N TRP A 43 1.05 -5.74 19.04
CA TRP A 43 0.41 -5.72 17.74
C TRP A 43 0.50 -7.09 17.07
N SER A 44 -0.53 -7.42 16.31
CA SER A 44 -0.57 -8.61 15.45
C SER A 44 -0.53 -8.20 13.98
N LEU A 45 0.22 -8.95 13.17
CA LEU A 45 0.15 -8.83 11.73
C LEU A 45 -1.17 -9.42 11.22
N ASN A 46 -1.83 -8.74 10.29
CA ASN A 46 -3.00 -9.28 9.61
C ASN A 46 -2.56 -10.08 8.39
N ASP A 47 -3.31 -11.12 8.05
CA ASP A 47 -3.09 -11.86 6.81
C ASP A 47 -3.18 -10.93 5.59
N PRO A 48 -2.42 -11.19 4.51
CA PRO A 48 -2.56 -10.45 3.27
C PRO A 48 -4.01 -10.48 2.78
N GLY A 49 -4.52 -9.31 2.38
CA GLY A 49 -5.85 -9.21 1.77
C GLY A 49 -5.92 -9.97 0.45
N LYS A 50 -7.10 -10.46 0.10
CA LYS A 50 -7.38 -11.03 -1.22
C LYS A 50 -7.96 -9.94 -2.11
N LEU A 51 -7.27 -9.61 -3.21
CA LEU A 51 -7.73 -8.57 -4.14
C LEU A 51 -9.11 -8.88 -4.74
N ASN A 52 -9.45 -10.15 -4.90
CA ASN A 52 -10.78 -10.59 -5.35
C ASN A 52 -11.90 -10.24 -4.35
N ASP A 53 -11.57 -10.12 -3.06
CA ASP A 53 -12.53 -9.76 -2.01
C ASP A 53 -12.59 -8.23 -1.85
N TRP A 54 -11.44 -7.56 -1.89
CA TRP A 54 -11.33 -6.11 -1.90
C TRP A 54 -10.01 -5.65 -2.54
N ASP A 55 -10.11 -4.94 -3.66
CA ASP A 55 -9.01 -4.44 -4.47
C ASP A 55 -8.49 -3.05 -4.05
N GLY A 56 -8.90 -2.55 -2.88
CA GLY A 56 -8.54 -1.21 -2.43
C GLY A 56 -9.20 -0.09 -3.24
N MET A 57 -10.32 -0.37 -3.93
CA MET A 57 -11.05 0.55 -4.83
C MET A 57 -10.33 0.86 -6.15
N ILE A 58 -9.34 0.05 -6.54
CA ILE A 58 -8.59 0.27 -7.79
C ILE A 58 -9.50 0.21 -9.02
N ASN A 59 -10.38 -0.78 -9.14
CA ASN A 59 -11.29 -0.89 -10.27
C ASN A 59 -12.30 0.26 -10.34
N TRP A 60 -12.80 0.70 -9.18
CA TRP A 60 -13.66 1.89 -9.10
C TRP A 60 -12.91 3.14 -9.57
N TYR A 61 -11.67 3.31 -9.11
CA TYR A 61 -10.83 4.46 -9.47
C TYR A 61 -10.54 4.53 -10.97
N ILE A 62 -10.23 3.40 -11.61
CA ILE A 62 -10.06 3.30 -13.06
C ILE A 62 -11.37 3.68 -13.76
N SER A 63 -12.47 3.01 -13.42
CA SER A 63 -13.78 3.23 -14.05
C SER A 63 -14.22 4.70 -13.93
N TYR A 64 -14.02 5.30 -12.76
CA TYR A 64 -14.37 6.70 -12.52
C TYR A 64 -13.59 7.66 -13.42
N LEU A 65 -12.31 7.40 -13.66
CA LEU A 65 -11.47 8.26 -14.50
C LEU A 65 -11.70 8.06 -16.00
N ASP A 66 -12.09 6.85 -16.40
CA ASP A 66 -12.55 6.57 -17.77
C ASP A 66 -13.80 7.41 -18.08
N ASP A 67 -14.75 7.48 -17.14
CA ASP A 67 -15.96 8.29 -17.25
C ASP A 67 -15.72 9.80 -17.08
N ASN A 68 -14.59 10.19 -16.47
CA ASN A 68 -14.27 11.58 -16.13
C ASN A 68 -12.84 11.99 -16.52
N PRO A 69 -12.50 11.97 -17.83
CA PRO A 69 -11.14 12.16 -18.31
C PRO A 69 -10.56 13.54 -18.01
N GLN A 70 -11.39 14.54 -17.68
CA GLN A 70 -10.93 15.88 -17.27
C GLN A 70 -9.97 15.84 -16.08
N TYR A 71 -10.11 14.85 -15.18
CA TYR A 71 -9.24 14.70 -14.02
C TYR A 71 -7.85 14.15 -14.37
N LEU A 72 -7.67 13.55 -15.54
CA LEU A 72 -6.37 13.06 -16.02
C LEU A 72 -5.39 14.20 -16.37
N SER A 73 -5.86 15.45 -16.44
CA SER A 73 -4.99 16.63 -16.53
C SER A 73 -4.13 16.83 -15.27
N ASN A 74 -4.54 16.29 -14.12
CA ASN A 74 -3.75 16.31 -12.90
C ASN A 74 -2.67 15.22 -12.95
N LYS A 75 -1.39 15.64 -12.93
CA LYS A 75 -0.24 14.74 -13.04
C LYS A 75 -0.20 13.63 -11.98
N TYR A 76 -0.63 13.92 -10.75
CA TYR A 76 -0.65 12.94 -9.67
C TYR A 76 -1.70 11.86 -9.93
N ILE A 77 -2.92 12.28 -10.31
CA ILE A 77 -4.00 11.36 -10.67
C ILE A 77 -3.60 10.52 -11.88
N TYR A 78 -3.06 11.15 -12.94
CA TYR A 78 -2.64 10.43 -14.13
C TYR A 78 -1.54 9.39 -13.86
N ALA A 79 -0.58 9.70 -12.99
CA ALA A 79 0.48 8.76 -12.63
C ALA A 79 -0.09 7.48 -12.00
N TRP A 80 -1.02 7.63 -11.04
CA TRP A 80 -1.67 6.49 -10.40
C TRP A 80 -2.59 5.73 -11.34
N TYR A 81 -3.38 6.42 -12.16
CA TYR A 81 -4.22 5.79 -13.18
C TYR A 81 -3.40 4.91 -14.14
N ARG A 82 -2.26 5.42 -14.64
CA ARG A 82 -1.38 4.65 -15.53
C ARG A 82 -0.83 3.37 -14.89
N VAL A 83 -0.48 3.41 -13.61
CA VAL A 83 0.00 2.22 -12.90
C VAL A 83 -1.17 1.26 -12.69
N ALA A 84 -2.31 1.76 -12.22
CA ALA A 84 -3.50 0.96 -11.97
C ALA A 84 -3.93 0.15 -13.20
N ILE A 85 -4.01 0.78 -14.38
CA ILE A 85 -4.39 0.06 -15.62
C ILE A 85 -3.36 -1.00 -16.03
N LEU A 86 -2.06 -0.79 -15.79
CA LEU A 86 -1.03 -1.78 -16.13
C LEU A 86 -1.20 -3.05 -15.29
N GLU A 87 -1.43 -2.88 -13.98
CA GLU A 87 -1.55 -3.99 -13.04
C GLU A 87 -2.88 -4.74 -13.18
N THR A 88 -3.95 -4.10 -13.66
CA THR A 88 -5.27 -4.76 -13.82
C THR A 88 -5.51 -5.41 -15.18
N THR A 89 -4.64 -5.15 -16.18
CA THR A 89 -4.77 -5.73 -17.54
C THR A 89 -3.86 -6.94 -17.76
N THR A 90 -3.12 -7.37 -16.72
CA THR A 90 -2.18 -8.50 -16.73
C THR A 90 -2.77 -9.67 -15.96
#